data_AF-N9NYT0-F1
#
_entry.id   AF-N9NYT0-F1
#
_cell.length_a   1.000
_cell.length_b   1.000
_cell.length_c   1.000
_cell.angle_alpha   90.00
_cell.angle_beta   90.00
_cell.angle_gamma   90.00
#
_symmetry.space_group_name_H-M   'P 1'
#
loop_
_entity.id
_entity.type
_entity.pdbx_description
1 polymer ?
#
loop_
_entity_poly.entity_id
_entity_poly.type
_entity_poly.pdbx_seq_one_letter_code
_entity_poly.pdbx_strand_id
1 'polypeptide(L)'
;MEHKREQRVKRTQRDYSFAFKMMVVHEVEKGQITYKQAQAKYGIQGRSTVLVWLRKHGQQDWTSNMPTSSKRQLTPQQRIRQLEKQLAAEKLKTEFIQDVIYHIDKECGTDLGKKYTEHVSKIGKAKED
;
A
#
# COMPACT_ATOMS: atom_id res chain seq x y z
N MET A 1 -20.20 36.77 -34.60
CA MET A 1 -18.75 36.49 -34.47
C MET A 1 -18.53 35.09 -35.00
N GLU A 2 -18.04 34.99 -36.23
CA GLU A 2 -17.78 33.74 -36.92
C GLU A 2 -16.60 33.02 -36.24
N HIS A 3 -16.86 31.88 -35.59
CA HIS A 3 -15.78 31.06 -35.06
C HIS A 3 -15.10 30.34 -36.22
N LYS A 4 -14.06 30.97 -36.77
CA LYS A 4 -13.13 30.35 -37.72
C LYS A 4 -12.54 29.10 -37.04
N ARG A 5 -13.05 27.93 -37.41
CA ARG A 5 -12.48 26.65 -36.96
C ARG A 5 -11.15 26.47 -37.69
N GLU A 6 -10.08 27.00 -37.11
CA GLU A 6 -8.73 26.64 -37.51
C GLU A 6 -8.61 25.11 -37.41
N GLN A 7 -8.45 24.45 -38.55
CA GLN A 7 -8.25 23.02 -38.60
C GLN A 7 -6.93 22.71 -37.88
N ARG A 8 -7.04 22.29 -36.63
CA ARG A 8 -5.87 21.95 -35.81
C ARG A 8 -5.22 20.69 -36.39
N VAL A 9 -4.12 20.88 -37.12
CA VAL A 9 -3.31 19.79 -37.67
C VAL A 9 -2.87 18.89 -36.50
N LYS A 10 -3.30 17.62 -36.54
CA LYS A 10 -3.03 16.66 -35.48
C LYS A 10 -1.55 16.34 -35.43
N ARG A 11 -0.87 16.76 -34.35
CA ARG A 11 0.51 16.37 -34.09
C ARG A 11 0.58 14.93 -33.58
N THR A 12 1.42 14.11 -34.18
CA THR A 12 1.71 12.73 -33.77
C THR A 12 3.02 12.67 -32.98
N GLN A 13 3.28 11.53 -32.32
CA GLN A 13 4.47 11.33 -31.47
C GLN A 13 5.81 11.58 -32.20
N ARG A 14 5.83 11.44 -33.53
CA ARG A 14 6.99 11.67 -34.41
C ARG A 14 7.27 13.15 -34.67
N ASP A 15 6.32 14.03 -34.40
CA ASP A 15 6.45 15.47 -34.71
C ASP A 15 7.24 16.24 -33.66
N TYR A 16 7.61 15.57 -32.57
CA TYR A 16 8.44 16.12 -31.51
C TYR A 16 9.82 15.46 -31.57
N SER A 17 10.83 16.23 -31.97
CA SER A 17 12.23 15.79 -31.98
C SER A 17 12.69 15.43 -30.58
N PHE A 18 13.69 14.53 -30.49
CA PHE A 18 14.22 14.12 -29.19
C PHE A 18 14.82 15.29 -28.41
N ALA A 19 15.59 16.16 -29.08
CA ALA A 19 16.17 17.36 -28.49
C ALA A 19 15.10 18.29 -27.89
N PHE A 20 13.99 18.48 -28.61
CA PHE A 20 12.86 19.27 -28.10
C PHE A 20 12.25 18.65 -26.84
N LYS A 21 12.08 17.32 -26.81
CA LYS A 21 11.58 16.61 -25.62
C LYS A 21 12.49 16.81 -24.42
N MET A 22 13.81 16.74 -24.61
CA MET A 22 14.78 16.94 -23.51
C MET A 22 14.77 18.36 -22.98
N MET A 23 14.70 19.36 -23.87
CA MET A 23 14.61 20.77 -23.50
C MET A 23 13.39 21.03 -22.61
N VAL A 24 12.22 20.53 -23.02
CA VAL A 24 10.97 20.69 -22.25
C VAL A 24 11.05 19.99 -20.90
N VAL A 25 11.61 18.78 -20.85
CA VAL A 25 11.79 18.03 -19.59
C VAL A 25 12.69 18.79 -18.62
N HIS A 26 13.85 19.26 -19.10
CA HIS A 26 14.82 19.98 -18.27
C HIS A 26 14.29 21.31 -17.72
N GLU A 27 13.52 22.07 -18.49
CA GLU A 27 12.88 23.31 -18.02
C GLU A 27 11.86 23.04 -16.91
N VAL A 28 11.12 21.92 -17.02
CA VAL A 28 10.14 21.51 -16.01
C VAL A 28 10.84 20.97 -14.75
N GLU A 29 11.90 20.17 -14.89
CA GLU A 29 12.64 19.62 -13.76
C GLU A 29 13.42 20.68 -12.98
N LYS A 30 13.90 21.73 -13.65
CA LYS A 30 14.46 22.91 -12.99
C LYS A 30 13.41 23.75 -12.25
N GLY A 31 12.12 23.41 -12.36
CA GLY A 31 11.03 24.14 -11.73
C GLY A 31 10.75 25.51 -12.35
N GLN A 32 11.31 25.82 -13.53
CA GLN A 32 11.11 27.10 -14.21
C GLN A 32 9.67 27.23 -14.71
N ILE A 33 9.09 26.12 -15.17
CA ILE A 33 7.69 26.04 -15.59
C ILE A 33 7.08 24.72 -15.11
N THR A 34 5.78 24.74 -14.83
CA THR A 34 5.02 23.51 -14.61
C THR A 34 4.76 22.78 -15.93
N TYR A 35 4.51 21.47 -15.88
CA TYR A 35 4.16 20.69 -17.08
C TYR A 35 2.94 21.26 -17.84
N LYS A 36 1.98 21.88 -17.12
CA LYS A 36 0.80 22.54 -17.73
C LYS A 36 1.20 23.81 -18.47
N GLN A 37 2.08 24.61 -17.89
CA GLN A 37 2.61 25.81 -18.53
C GLN A 37 3.48 25.45 -19.74
N ALA A 38 4.30 24.40 -19.65
CA ALA A 38 5.06 23.88 -20.79
C ALA A 38 4.14 23.46 -21.95
N GLN A 39 3.03 22.79 -21.65
CA GLN A 39 2.05 22.41 -22.66
C GLN A 39 1.48 23.63 -23.39
N ALA A 40 1.08 24.68 -22.67
CA ALA A 40 0.54 25.89 -23.26
C ALA A 40 1.60 26.69 -24.03
N LYS A 41 2.78 26.90 -23.42
CA LYS A 41 3.92 27.65 -23.97
C LYS A 41 4.41 27.07 -25.30
N TYR A 42 4.50 25.75 -25.38
CA TYR A 42 5.01 25.05 -26.56
C TYR A 42 3.94 24.48 -27.49
N GLY A 43 2.66 24.80 -27.26
CA GLY A 43 1.55 24.35 -28.11
C GLY A 43 1.40 22.82 -28.18
N ILE A 44 1.76 22.10 -27.10
CA ILE A 44 1.74 20.64 -27.08
C ILE A 44 0.29 20.16 -27.06
N GLN A 45 -0.07 19.33 -28.04
CA GLN A 45 -1.47 18.98 -28.28
C GLN A 45 -2.05 18.03 -27.23
N GLY A 46 -1.26 17.10 -26.70
CA GLY A 46 -1.71 16.12 -25.73
C GLY A 46 -1.55 16.62 -24.29
N ARG A 47 -2.64 16.54 -23.51
CA ARG A 47 -2.69 16.96 -22.11
C ARG A 47 -1.70 16.24 -21.20
N SER A 48 -1.39 14.99 -21.54
CA SER A 48 -0.46 14.14 -20.79
C SER A 48 0.91 13.98 -21.45
N THR A 49 1.14 14.60 -22.61
CA THR A 49 2.36 14.38 -23.41
C THR A 49 3.62 14.79 -22.64
N VAL A 50 3.60 15.95 -21.98
CA VAL A 50 4.73 16.42 -21.16
C VAL A 50 4.97 15.49 -19.97
N LEU A 51 3.92 15.01 -19.32
CA LEU A 51 4.01 14.03 -18.22
C LEU A 51 4.60 12.69 -18.67
N VAL A 52 4.29 12.25 -19.90
CA VAL A 52 4.87 11.04 -20.48
C VAL A 52 6.36 11.23 -20.73
N TRP A 53 6.80 12.41 -21.21
CA TRP A 53 8.22 12.70 -21.39
C TRP A 53 8.96 12.77 -20.06
N LEU A 54 8.38 13.42 -19.05
CA LEU A 54 8.95 13.47 -17.70
C LEU A 54 9.14 12.08 -17.09
N ARG A 55 8.19 11.15 -17.28
CA ARG A 55 8.36 9.76 -16.79
C ARG A 55 9.40 8.95 -17.56
N LYS A 56 9.58 9.23 -18.86
CA LYS A 56 10.50 8.47 -19.72
C LYS A 56 11.93 9.00 -19.69
N HIS A 57 12.08 10.30 -19.50
CA HIS A 57 13.32 11.03 -19.71
C HIS A 57 13.72 11.92 -18.53
N GLY A 58 12.83 12.09 -17.54
CA GLY A 58 13.16 12.81 -16.33
C GLY A 58 14.06 12.00 -15.41
N GLN A 59 14.79 12.72 -14.55
CA GLN A 59 15.65 12.19 -13.49
C GLN A 59 14.87 11.93 -12.20
N GLN A 60 13.65 12.45 -12.09
CA GLN A 60 12.81 12.23 -10.91
C GLN A 60 12.24 10.80 -10.92
N ASP A 61 12.50 10.02 -9.87
CA ASP A 61 11.97 8.66 -9.71
C ASP A 61 10.45 8.69 -9.41
N TRP A 62 9.64 8.86 -10.46
CA TRP A 62 8.17 8.87 -10.36
C TRP A 62 7.57 7.53 -9.88
N THR A 63 8.34 6.44 -9.94
CA THR A 63 7.96 5.11 -9.44
C THR A 63 8.17 4.95 -7.94
N SER A 64 9.09 5.72 -7.33
CA SER A 64 9.41 5.66 -5.90
C SER A 64 8.37 6.41 -5.05
N ASN A 65 7.81 7.49 -5.58
CA ASN A 65 6.80 8.32 -4.90
C ASN A 65 5.36 7.89 -5.15
N MET A 66 5.11 6.82 -5.93
CA MET A 66 3.80 6.16 -5.84
C MET A 66 3.73 5.55 -4.44
N PRO A 67 2.74 5.88 -3.61
CA PRO A 67 2.48 5.09 -2.42
C PRO A 67 2.22 3.69 -2.94
N THR A 68 3.23 2.82 -2.82
CA THR A 68 3.03 1.41 -2.99
C THR A 68 1.82 1.11 -2.11
N SER A 69 0.81 0.45 -2.66
CA SER A 69 -0.39 0.04 -1.92
C SER A 69 -0.06 -0.96 -0.78
N SER A 70 1.20 -1.04 -0.36
CA SER A 70 1.81 -1.90 0.64
C SER A 70 1.50 -1.48 2.08
N LYS A 71 0.76 -0.39 2.29
CA LYS A 71 0.11 -0.10 3.58
C LYS A 71 -1.38 0.20 3.37
N ARG A 72 -2.06 -0.61 2.56
CA ARG A 72 -3.53 -0.65 2.61
C ARG A 72 -3.88 -1.23 3.99
N GLN A 73 -4.04 -0.34 4.96
CA GLN A 73 -4.54 -0.67 6.30
C GLN A 73 -5.69 -1.65 6.12
N LEU A 74 -5.58 -2.84 6.71
CA LEU A 74 -6.62 -3.85 6.63
C LEU A 74 -7.94 -3.19 6.99
N THR A 75 -8.98 -3.45 6.19
CA THR A 75 -10.32 -2.95 6.54
C THR A 75 -10.67 -3.47 7.94
N PRO A 76 -11.41 -2.70 8.76
CA PRO A 76 -11.79 -3.15 10.10
C PRO A 76 -12.39 -4.57 10.10
N GLN A 77 -13.17 -4.91 9.08
CA GLN A 77 -13.76 -6.24 8.88
C GLN A 77 -12.72 -7.34 8.64
N GLN A 78 -11.69 -7.09 7.83
CA GLN A 78 -10.61 -8.05 7.61
C GLN A 78 -9.80 -8.28 8.89
N ARG A 79 -9.58 -7.23 9.68
CA ARG A 79 -8.91 -7.33 10.98
C ARG A 79 -9.72 -8.17 11.97
N ILE A 80 -11.03 -7.93 12.06
CA ILE A 80 -11.94 -8.73 12.90
C ILE A 80 -11.86 -10.20 12.51
N ARG A 81 -12.02 -10.52 11.21
CA ARG A 81 -11.95 -11.91 10.73
C ARG A 81 -10.62 -12.60 11.05
N GLN A 82 -9.50 -11.86 10.96
CA GLN A 82 -8.19 -12.40 11.31
C GLN A 82 -8.08 -12.68 12.81
N LEU A 83 -8.56 -11.77 13.65
CA LEU A 83 -8.56 -11.93 15.10
C LEU A 83 -9.48 -13.07 15.54
N GLU A 84 -10.67 -13.20 14.96
CA GLU A 84 -11.59 -14.32 15.20
C GLU A 84 -10.95 -15.66 14.86
N LYS A 85 -10.23 -15.73 13.72
CA LYS A 85 -9.49 -16.94 13.33
C LYS A 85 -8.39 -17.29 14.34
N GLN A 86 -7.62 -16.30 14.79
CA GLN A 86 -6.57 -16.51 15.80
C GLN A 86 -7.18 -16.96 17.13
N LEU A 87 -8.28 -16.35 17.55
CA LEU A 87 -8.98 -16.68 18.79
C LEU A 87 -9.56 -18.09 18.75
N ALA A 88 -10.16 -18.50 17.63
CA ALA A 88 -10.65 -19.88 17.44
C ALA A 88 -9.51 -20.91 17.52
N ALA A 89 -8.37 -20.63 16.88
CA ALA A 89 -7.20 -21.52 16.93
C ALA A 89 -6.62 -21.64 18.34
N GLU A 90 -6.59 -20.55 19.10
CA GLU A 90 -6.06 -20.57 20.47
C GLU A 90 -7.01 -21.26 21.47
N LYS A 91 -8.33 -21.08 21.28
CA LYS A 91 -9.34 -21.84 22.05
C LYS A 91 -9.19 -23.34 21.85
N LEU A 92 -9.04 -23.79 20.61
CA LEU A 92 -8.85 -25.21 20.30
C LEU A 92 -7.60 -25.79 20.99
N LYS A 93 -6.49 -25.05 21.02
CA LYS A 93 -5.29 -25.49 21.76
C LYS A 93 -5.54 -25.58 23.26
N THR A 94 -6.30 -24.63 23.82
CA THR A 94 -6.63 -24.59 25.24
C THR A 94 -7.51 -25.78 25.62
N GLU A 95 -8.53 -26.08 24.83
CA GLU A 95 -9.40 -27.26 25.00
C GLU A 95 -8.58 -28.56 24.94
N PHE A 96 -7.70 -28.68 23.94
CA PHE A 96 -6.80 -29.85 23.84
C PHE A 96 -5.90 -30.00 25.08
N ILE A 97 -5.32 -28.91 25.59
CA ILE A 97 -4.48 -28.96 26.80
C ILE A 97 -5.31 -29.39 28.01
N GLN A 98 -6.54 -28.89 28.14
CA GLN A 98 -7.45 -29.29 29.22
C GLN A 98 -7.78 -30.78 29.14
N ASP A 99 -8.05 -31.30 27.94
CA ASP A 99 -8.32 -32.73 27.73
C ASP A 99 -7.12 -33.60 28.08
N VAL A 100 -5.91 -33.20 27.67
CA VAL A 100 -4.67 -33.93 28.01
C VAL A 100 -4.46 -33.96 29.52
N ILE A 101 -4.62 -32.81 30.20
CA ILE A 101 -4.48 -32.72 31.66
C ILE A 101 -5.49 -33.65 32.35
N TYR A 102 -6.75 -33.65 31.89
CA TYR A 102 -7.78 -34.51 32.45
C TYR A 102 -7.42 -35.99 32.37
N HIS A 103 -6.90 -36.45 31.22
CA HIS A 103 -6.50 -37.86 31.05
C HIS A 103 -5.30 -38.22 31.93
N ILE A 104 -4.32 -37.32 32.06
CA ILE A 104 -3.14 -37.56 32.92
C ILE A 104 -3.55 -37.64 34.40
N ASP A 105 -4.35 -36.70 34.88
CA ASP A 105 -4.83 -36.73 36.27
C ASP A 105 -5.66 -37.98 36.55
N LYS A 106 -6.44 -38.44 35.57
CA LYS A 106 -7.23 -39.68 35.67
C LYS A 106 -6.36 -40.95 35.69
N GLU A 107 -5.35 -41.05 34.83
CA GLU A 107 -4.52 -42.25 34.69
C GLU A 107 -3.40 -42.35 35.73
N CYS A 108 -2.81 -41.21 36.11
CA CYS A 108 -1.65 -41.14 37.01
C CYS A 108 -2.01 -40.67 38.43
N GLY A 109 -3.26 -40.26 38.69
CA GLY A 109 -3.68 -39.78 40.01
C GLY A 109 -2.98 -38.48 40.43
N THR A 110 -2.57 -37.66 39.46
CA THR A 110 -1.91 -36.38 39.72
C THR A 110 -2.92 -35.26 39.98
N ASP A 111 -2.44 -34.11 40.46
CA ASP A 111 -3.21 -32.87 40.66
C ASP A 111 -2.69 -31.76 39.72
N LEU A 112 -2.48 -32.10 38.45
CA LEU A 112 -1.92 -31.19 37.44
C LEU A 112 -2.92 -30.10 37.05
N GLY A 113 -4.22 -30.40 36.98
CA GLY A 113 -5.25 -29.41 36.66
C GLY A 113 -5.28 -28.23 37.62
N LYS A 114 -5.15 -28.48 38.93
CA LYS A 114 -5.08 -27.42 39.94
C LYS A 114 -3.82 -26.57 39.76
N LYS A 115 -2.65 -27.22 39.62
CA LYS A 115 -1.37 -26.54 39.40
C LYS A 115 -1.37 -25.68 38.14
N TYR A 116 -1.96 -26.18 37.05
CA TYR A 116 -2.10 -25.46 35.78
C TYR A 116 -2.95 -24.20 35.96
N THR A 117 -4.11 -24.33 36.60
CA THR A 117 -5.05 -23.21 36.82
C THR A 117 -4.43 -22.10 37.68
N GLU A 118 -3.71 -22.47 38.74
CA GLU A 118 -2.97 -21.52 39.59
C GLU A 118 -1.86 -20.79 38.80
N HIS A 119 -1.14 -21.51 37.94
CA HIS A 119 -0.07 -20.94 37.12
C HIS A 119 -0.62 -19.96 36.06
N VAL A 120 -1.69 -20.32 35.36
CA VAL A 120 -2.35 -19.44 34.38
C VAL A 120 -2.86 -18.16 35.03
N SER A 121 -3.46 -18.27 36.23
CA SER A 121 -3.94 -17.11 36.99
C SER A 121 -2.82 -16.14 37.35
N LYS A 122 -1.62 -16.64 37.69
CA LYS A 122 -0.43 -15.81 37.99
C LYS A 122 0.11 -15.10 36.75
N ILE A 123 0.13 -15.77 35.59
CA ILE A 123 0.59 -15.19 34.33
C ILE A 123 -0.32 -14.04 33.88
N GLY A 124 -1.64 -14.18 34.04
CA GLY A 124 -2.60 -13.15 33.65
C GLY A 124 -2.42 -11.84 34.43
N LYS A 125 -2.08 -11.93 35.72
CA LYS A 125 -1.91 -10.77 36.62
C LYS A 125 -0.62 -9.99 36.37
N ALA A 126 0.45 -10.63 35.91
CA ALA A 126 1.76 -9.99 35.73
C ALA A 126 1.86 -9.04 34.51
N LYS A 127 0.77 -8.84 33.77
CA LYS A 127 0.73 -7.98 32.56
C LYS A 127 -0.14 -6.72 32.73
N GLU A 128 -0.71 -6.49 33.91
CA GLU A 128 -1.58 -5.34 34.21
C GLU A 128 -0.87 -4.20 34.99
N ASP A 129 0.42 -4.34 35.32
CA ASP A 129 1.28 -3.30 35.90
C ASP A 129 2.25 -2.73 34.85
#